data_AF-A0A527U212-F1
#
_entry.id   AF-A0A527U212-F1
#
_cell.length_a   1.000
_cell.length_b   1.000
_cell.length_c   1.000
_cell.angle_alpha   90.00
_cell.angle_beta   90.00
_cell.angle_gamma   90.00
#
_symmetry.space_group_name_H-M   'P 1'
#
loop_
_entity.id
_entity.type
_entity.pdbx_description
1 polymer ?
#
loop_
_entity_poly.entity_id
_entity_poly.type
_entity_poly.pdbx_seq_one_letter_code
_entity_poly.pdbx_strand_id
1 'polypeptide(L)'
;MRTPVELDPDVDDEAPTGGDITTYDECHFVTYLRLLDAKAEDADWKEVARIVLHRDPVTEELRTYRCWQSHLERAQWLSREGYKQILEQAAANKA
;
A
#
# COMPACT_ATOMS: atom_id res chain seq x y z
N MET A 1 18.98 -11.95 -13.75
CA MET A 1 17.78 -11.22 -14.20
C MET A 1 17.21 -10.53 -12.98
N ARG A 2 16.91 -9.22 -13.05
CA ARG A 2 16.09 -8.59 -11.99
C ARG A 2 14.71 -9.23 -12.09
N THR A 3 14.19 -9.78 -11.00
CA THR A 3 12.81 -10.27 -10.94
C THR A 3 11.89 -9.10 -11.32
N PRO A 4 10.93 -9.28 -12.23
CA PRO A 4 9.95 -8.24 -12.54
C PRO A 4 9.24 -7.82 -11.25
N VAL A 5 9.12 -6.52 -11.02
CA VAL A 5 8.29 -6.00 -9.92
C VAL A 5 6.84 -6.26 -10.29
N GLU A 6 6.10 -6.92 -9.41
CA GLU A 6 4.66 -7.07 -9.53
C GLU A 6 4.01 -5.69 -9.29
N LEU A 7 3.32 -5.16 -10.30
CA LEU A 7 2.78 -3.80 -10.28
C LEU A 7 1.36 -3.71 -9.73
N ASP A 8 0.67 -4.85 -9.69
CA ASP A 8 -0.76 -4.93 -9.40
C ASP A 8 -1.09 -6.21 -8.60
N PRO A 9 -0.47 -6.39 -7.42
CA PRO A 9 -0.79 -7.53 -6.56
C PRO A 9 -2.21 -7.42 -6.01
N ASP A 10 -2.86 -8.57 -5.82
CA ASP A 10 -4.13 -8.65 -5.09
C ASP A 10 -3.92 -8.26 -3.62
N VAL A 11 -4.84 -7.47 -3.08
CA VAL A 11 -4.78 -7.00 -1.69
C VAL A 11 -5.70 -7.80 -0.78
N ASP A 12 -5.24 -8.02 0.45
CA ASP A 12 -6.08 -8.51 1.54
C ASP A 12 -7.16 -7.48 1.91
N ASP A 13 -8.16 -7.92 2.68
CA ASP A 13 -9.26 -7.03 3.11
C ASP A 13 -8.78 -5.87 3.98
N GLU A 14 -7.69 -6.06 4.73
CA GLU A 14 -7.08 -5.05 5.59
C GLU A 14 -5.56 -5.08 5.46
N ALA A 15 -4.93 -3.91 5.48
CA ALA A 15 -3.47 -3.81 5.51
C ALA A 15 -2.91 -4.20 6.90
N PRO A 16 -1.65 -4.65 6.97
CA PRO A 16 -0.99 -4.88 8.25
C PRO A 16 -0.91 -3.60 9.08
N THR A 17 -0.82 -3.76 10.39
CA THR A 17 -0.63 -2.68 11.35
C THR A 17 0.63 -2.94 12.18
N GLY A 18 1.09 -1.93 12.92
CA GLY A 18 2.27 -2.02 13.78
C GLY A 18 3.48 -1.26 13.24
N GLY A 19 4.58 -1.32 13.99
CA GLY A 19 5.77 -0.49 13.80
C GLY A 19 6.85 -1.09 12.89
N ASP A 20 6.63 -2.28 12.34
CA ASP A 20 7.63 -2.99 11.52
C ASP A 20 7.11 -3.20 10.10
N ILE A 21 8.01 -3.16 9.12
CA ILE A 21 7.73 -3.55 7.74
C ILE A 21 7.60 -5.08 7.67
N THR A 22 6.51 -5.54 7.05
CA THR A 22 6.21 -6.95 6.83
C THR A 22 6.48 -7.36 5.38
N THR A 23 6.54 -8.65 5.10
CA THR A 23 6.60 -9.16 3.73
C THR A 23 5.37 -8.73 2.90
N TYR A 24 4.21 -8.54 3.53
CA TYR A 24 3.03 -7.98 2.86
C TYR A 24 3.34 -6.57 2.34
N ASP A 25 3.94 -5.71 3.17
CA ASP A 25 4.28 -4.35 2.75
C ASP A 25 5.24 -4.36 1.56
N GLU A 26 6.25 -5.24 1.59
CA GLU A 26 7.25 -5.37 0.52
C GLU A 26 6.62 -5.76 -0.82
N CYS A 27 5.63 -6.66 -0.81
CA CYS A 27 4.86 -6.99 -2.00
C CYS A 27 4.01 -5.82 -2.52
N HIS A 28 3.56 -4.92 -1.63
CA HIS A 28 2.57 -3.89 -1.93
C HIS A 28 3.14 -2.46 -2.03
N PHE A 29 4.45 -2.28 -2.10
CA PHE A 29 5.05 -0.94 -2.21
C PHE A 29 4.51 -0.13 -3.39
N VAL A 30 4.30 -0.76 -4.55
CA VAL A 30 3.72 -0.07 -5.73
C VAL A 30 2.28 0.37 -5.45
N THR A 31 1.47 -0.50 -4.85
CA THR A 31 0.09 -0.19 -4.42
C THR A 31 0.08 1.00 -3.47
N TYR A 32 0.96 1.03 -2.46
CA TYR A 32 1.06 2.14 -1.51
C TYR A 32 1.44 3.46 -2.16
N LEU A 33 2.39 3.46 -3.11
CA LEU A 33 2.76 4.67 -3.84
C LEU A 33 1.58 5.21 -4.65
N ARG A 34 0.83 4.33 -5.34
CA ARG A 34 -0.37 4.72 -6.12
C ARG A 34 -1.47 5.30 -5.22
N LEU A 35 -1.65 4.77 -4.00
CA LEU A 35 -2.60 5.32 -3.02
C LEU A 35 -2.18 6.71 -2.53
N LEU A 36 -0.88 6.91 -2.30
CA LEU A 36 -0.35 8.21 -1.87
C LEU A 36 -0.49 9.27 -2.97
N ASP A 37 -0.18 8.92 -4.23
CA ASP A 37 -0.36 9.81 -5.38
C ASP A 37 -1.84 10.20 -5.55
N ALA A 38 -2.74 9.21 -5.53
CA ALA A 38 -4.17 9.47 -5.61
C ALA A 38 -4.67 10.35 -4.45
N LYS A 39 -4.12 10.17 -3.24
CA LYS A 39 -4.45 11.04 -2.11
C LYS A 39 -3.92 12.46 -2.30
N ALA A 40 -2.74 12.64 -2.90
CA ALA A 40 -2.17 13.95 -3.19
C ALA A 40 -2.98 14.71 -4.26
N GLU A 41 -3.63 13.99 -5.18
CA GLU A 41 -4.54 14.53 -6.20
C GLU A 41 -5.98 14.74 -5.69
N ASP A 42 -6.25 14.41 -4.42
CA ASP A 42 -7.59 14.42 -3.80
C ASP A 42 -8.64 13.61 -4.58
N ALA A 43 -8.20 12.48 -5.16
CA ALA A 43 -9.04 11.59 -5.94
C ALA A 43 -10.14 10.94 -5.08
N ASP A 44 -11.28 10.61 -5.71
CA ASP A 44 -12.38 9.90 -5.06
C ASP A 44 -11.92 8.49 -4.65
N TRP A 45 -12.07 8.17 -3.37
CA TRP A 45 -11.73 6.86 -2.82
C TRP A 45 -12.39 5.70 -3.56
N LYS A 46 -13.58 5.89 -4.15
CA LYS A 46 -14.28 4.84 -4.93
C LYS A 46 -13.55 4.54 -6.24
N GLU A 47 -13.03 5.57 -6.89
CA GLU A 47 -12.23 5.40 -8.11
C GLU A 47 -10.90 4.71 -7.78
N VAL A 48 -10.23 5.18 -6.73
CA VAL A 48 -8.98 4.60 -6.24
C VAL A 48 -9.14 3.14 -5.84
N ALA A 49 -10.19 2.80 -5.09
CA ALA A 49 -10.45 1.42 -4.67
C ALA A 49 -10.67 0.47 -5.87
N ARG A 50 -11.30 0.96 -6.94
CA ARG A 50 -11.51 0.16 -8.16
C ARG A 50 -10.23 0.00 -8.98
N ILE A 51 -9.44 1.06 -9.13
CA ILE A 51 -8.27 1.09 -10.03
C ILE A 51 -7.00 0.55 -9.36
N VAL A 52 -6.83 0.76 -8.05
CA VAL A 52 -5.60 0.44 -7.31
C VAL A 52 -5.75 -0.80 -6.43
N LEU A 53 -6.95 -1.05 -5.89
CA LEU A 53 -7.20 -2.16 -4.95
C LEU A 53 -8.06 -3.27 -5.55
N HIS A 54 -8.54 -3.07 -6.79
CA HIS A 54 -9.41 -4.01 -7.51
C HIS A 54 -10.68 -4.40 -6.73
N ARG A 55 -11.19 -3.51 -5.89
CA ARG A 55 -12.39 -3.71 -5.08
C ARG A 55 -13.59 -2.96 -5.67
N ASP A 56 -14.79 -3.50 -5.49
CA ASP A 56 -16.02 -2.84 -5.94
C ASP A 56 -16.66 -2.01 -4.81
N PRO A 57 -16.62 -0.67 -4.88
CA PRO A 57 -17.27 0.19 -3.90
C PRO A 57 -18.80 0.27 -4.07
N VAL A 58 -19.39 -0.33 -5.12
CA VAL A 58 -20.85 -0.31 -5.36
C VAL A 58 -21.52 -1.49 -4.69
N THR A 59 -21.01 -2.70 -4.87
CA THR A 59 -21.60 -3.91 -4.30
C THR A 59 -21.12 -4.20 -2.88
N GLU A 60 -19.88 -3.82 -2.53
CA GLU A 60 -19.24 -4.11 -1.24
C GLU A 60 -18.77 -2.84 -0.53
N GLU A 61 -19.55 -1.73 -0.60
CA GLU A 61 -19.12 -0.38 -0.19
C GLU A 61 -18.36 -0.32 1.13
N LEU A 62 -18.91 -0.89 2.22
CA LEU A 62 -18.29 -0.82 3.55
C LEU A 62 -16.97 -1.60 3.62
N ARG A 63 -16.89 -2.78 2.99
CA ARG A 63 -15.67 -3.61 2.98
C ARG A 63 -14.60 -2.96 2.12
N THR A 64 -14.99 -2.45 0.96
CA THR A 64 -14.12 -1.71 0.05
C THR A 64 -13.57 -0.44 0.70
N TYR A 65 -14.42 0.30 1.42
CA TYR A 65 -14.00 1.49 2.16
C TYR A 65 -12.97 1.16 3.25
N ARG A 66 -13.18 0.07 4.02
CA ARG A 66 -12.22 -0.38 5.04
C ARG A 66 -10.88 -0.83 4.46
N CYS A 67 -10.92 -1.57 3.36
CA CYS A 67 -9.71 -1.96 2.63
C CYS A 67 -8.96 -0.71 2.15
N TRP A 68 -9.64 0.22 1.49
CA TRP A 68 -9.04 1.49 1.06
C TRP A 68 -8.43 2.28 2.21
N GLN A 69 -9.17 2.46 3.30
CA GLN A 69 -8.72 3.26 4.43
C GLN A 69 -7.50 2.64 5.11
N SER A 70 -7.53 1.33 5.40
CA SER A 70 -6.41 0.64 6.05
C SER A 70 -5.13 0.67 5.20
N HIS A 71 -5.25 0.48 3.89
CA HIS A 71 -4.09 0.53 2.99
C HIS A 71 -3.55 1.95 2.82
N LEU A 72 -4.41 2.96 2.78
CA LEU A 72 -3.99 4.36 2.74
C LEU A 72 -3.28 4.76 4.05
N GLU A 73 -3.83 4.38 5.20
CA GLU A 73 -3.21 4.58 6.51
C GLU A 73 -1.83 3.91 6.57
N ARG A 74 -1.73 2.66 6.08
CA ARG A 74 -0.47 1.93 6.04
C ARG A 74 0.56 2.59 5.13
N ALA A 75 0.16 3.04 3.94
CA ALA A 75 1.02 3.77 3.02
C ALA A 75 1.51 5.10 3.63
N GLN A 76 0.65 5.82 4.33
CA GLN A 76 1.02 7.05 5.04
C GLN A 76 2.01 6.78 6.17
N TRP A 77 1.83 5.71 6.95
CA TRP A 77 2.81 5.32 7.96
C TRP A 77 4.16 4.97 7.33
N LEU A 78 4.17 4.19 6.24
CA LEU A 78 5.39 3.81 5.53
C LEU A 78 6.16 5.05 5.05
N SER A 79 5.47 6.03 4.47
CA SER A 79 6.09 7.28 3.98
C SER A 79 6.63 8.20 5.09
N ARG A 80 6.06 8.15 6.30
CA ARG A 80 6.46 9.03 7.41
C ARG A 80 7.54 8.41 8.31
N GLU A 81 7.42 7.12 8.57
CA GLU A 81 8.25 6.42 9.58
C GLU A 81 8.85 5.14 9.04
N GLY A 82 8.04 4.29 8.38
CA GLY A 82 8.48 2.96 7.95
C GLY A 82 9.68 2.97 6.99
N TYR A 83 9.80 3.98 6.12
CA TYR A 83 10.90 4.08 5.14
C TYR A 83 12.30 4.04 5.79
N LYS A 84 12.43 4.45 7.06
CA LYS A 84 13.71 4.41 7.79
C LYS A 84 14.22 2.97 7.91
N GLN A 85 13.34 2.01 8.15
CA GLN A 85 13.70 0.59 8.23
C GLN A 85 14.22 0.07 6.89
N ILE A 86 13.64 0.51 5.76
CA ILE A 86 14.13 0.16 4.42
C ILE A 86 15.57 0.66 4.23
N LEU A 87 15.85 1.90 4.66
CA LEU A 87 17.20 2.48 4.56
C LEU A 87 18.20 1.74 5.44
N GLU A 88 17.81 1.36 6.66
CA GLU A 88 18.63 0.60 7.60
C GLU A 88 18.96 -0.80 7.04
N GLN A 89 17.96 -1.52 6.52
CA GLN A 89 18.16 -2.82 5.86
C GLN A 89 19.07 -2.70 4.63
N ALA A 90 18.88 -1.68 3.80
CA ALA A 90 19.72 -1.43 2.63
C ALA A 90 21.17 -1.09 3.00
N ALA A 91 21.40 -0.43 4.14
CA ALA A 91 22.74 -0.18 4.65
C ALA A 91 23.40 -1.44 5.19
N ALA A 92 22.66 -2.26 5.95
CA ALA A 92 23.14 -3.54 6.48
C ALA A 92 23.51 -4.52 5.37
N ASN A 93 22.74 -4.58 4.28
CA ASN A 93 23.00 -5.45 3.14
C ASN A 93 24.25 -5.06 2.31
N LYS A 94 24.79 -3.85 2.51
CA LYS A 94 26.01 -3.37 1.84
C LYS A 94 27.28 -3.56 2.68
N ALA A 95 27.14 -3.86 3.97
CA ALA A 95 28.24 -4.12 4.90
C ALA A 95 28.69 -5.59 4.79
#